data_AF-A0A3G8WI22-F1
#
_entry.id   AF-A0A3G8WI22-F1
#
_cell.length_a   1.000
_cell.length_b   1.000
_cell.length_c   1.000
_cell.angle_alpha   90.00
_cell.angle_beta   90.00
_cell.angle_gamma   90.00
#
_symmetry.space_group_name_H-M   'P 1'
#
loop_
_entity.id
_entity.type
_entity.pdbx_description
1 polymer ?
#
loop_
_entity_poly.entity_id
_entity_poly.type
_entity_poly.pdbx_seq_one_letter_code
_entity_poly.pdbx_strand_id
1 'polypeptide(L)'
;MRKKIIIISAIILLIILSLIPFLFYVYKFGTLVLSSDKEVWGQFGDYIGGTLNPFLTFANIIIIGYLTYEISKREQGSQERSLNFQKKLVLSQLRNDAYHNYIRIIDNVMNNYDEKGTALQNSVGEKAQVAAEKIKIFNDNYSHLFPILKSDNLFSDLIKVFEDINKNNSEVLQTHSKQDGEKLAISIHKLLEIRIKIKERLQNFIMDEINS
;
A
#
# COMPACT_ATOMS: atom_id res chain seq x y z
N MET A 1 29.28 -14.63 -5.84
CA MET A 1 29.90 -15.94 -6.14
C MET A 1 29.16 -16.71 -7.25
N ARG A 2 27.84 -16.91 -7.18
CA ARG A 2 27.05 -17.60 -8.24
C ARG A 2 27.26 -17.05 -9.66
N LYS A 3 27.25 -15.72 -9.84
CA LYS A 3 27.48 -15.08 -11.16
C LYS A 3 28.86 -15.39 -11.77
N LYS A 4 29.92 -15.43 -10.95
CA LYS A 4 31.28 -15.74 -11.42
C LYS A 4 31.40 -17.20 -11.87
N ILE A 5 30.75 -18.12 -11.16
CA ILE A 5 30.72 -19.54 -11.50
C ILE A 5 30.01 -19.75 -12.84
N ILE A 6 28.86 -19.11 -13.07
CA ILE A 6 28.10 -19.20 -14.34
C ILE A 6 28.94 -18.69 -15.52
N ILE A 7 29.65 -17.57 -15.35
CA ILE A 7 30.52 -17.00 -16.39
C ILE A 7 31.68 -17.96 -16.70
N ILE A 8 32.35 -18.50 -15.67
CA ILE A 8 33.46 -19.45 -15.86
C ILE A 8 32.97 -20.73 -16.56
N SER A 9 31.82 -21.28 -16.18
CA SER A 9 31.25 -22.46 -16.84
C SER A 9 30.87 -22.21 -18.30
N ALA A 10 30.38 -21.01 -18.63
CA ALA A 10 30.04 -20.65 -20.01
C ALA A 10 31.28 -20.55 -20.91
N ILE A 11 32.38 -19.98 -20.38
CA ILE A 11 33.67 -19.89 -21.10
C ILE A 11 34.24 -21.29 -21.36
N ILE A 12 34.21 -22.17 -20.36
CA ILE A 12 34.69 -23.56 -20.50
C ILE A 12 33.86 -24.32 -21.55
N LEU A 13 32.54 -24.18 -21.52
CA LEU A 13 31.64 -24.81 -22.48
C LEU A 13 31.92 -24.33 -23.92
N LEU A 14 32.16 -23.04 -24.10
CA LEU A 14 32.48 -22.46 -25.40
C LEU A 14 33.82 -22.99 -25.96
N ILE A 15 34.84 -23.11 -25.11
CA ILE A 15 36.14 -23.70 -25.48
C ILE A 15 35.97 -25.16 -25.91
N ILE A 16 35.19 -25.95 -25.16
CA ILE A 16 34.92 -27.37 -25.49
C ILE A 16 34.17 -27.49 -26.81
N LEU A 17 33.12 -26.69 -27.01
CA LEU A 17 32.33 -26.67 -28.24
C LEU A 17 33.18 -26.30 -29.46
N SER A 18 34.14 -25.39 -29.32
CA SER A 18 35.10 -25.04 -30.38
C SER A 18 36.18 -26.10 -30.62
N LEU A 19 36.66 -26.79 -29.57
CA LEU A 19 37.71 -27.80 -29.72
C LEU A 19 37.23 -29.07 -30.42
N ILE A 20 35.98 -29.51 -30.20
CA ILE A 20 35.50 -30.80 -30.72
C ILE A 20 35.48 -30.84 -32.26
N PRO A 21 34.85 -29.90 -32.99
CA PRO A 21 34.87 -29.89 -34.45
C PRO A 21 36.29 -29.72 -35.00
N PHE A 22 37.13 -28.93 -34.33
CA PHE A 22 38.53 -28.75 -34.69
C PHE A 22 39.32 -30.06 -34.62
N LEU A 23 39.23 -30.79 -33.51
CA LEU A 23 39.90 -32.08 -33.34
C LEU A 23 39.39 -33.13 -34.34
N PHE A 24 38.10 -33.16 -34.62
CA PHE A 24 37.52 -34.05 -35.63
C PHE A 24 38.01 -33.70 -37.04
N TYR A 25 38.11 -32.42 -37.38
CA TYR A 25 38.64 -31.96 -38.66
C TYR A 25 40.11 -32.38 -38.83
N VAL A 26 40.95 -32.13 -37.82
CA VAL A 26 42.37 -32.53 -37.86
C VAL A 26 42.53 -34.06 -37.91
N TYR A 27 41.70 -34.82 -37.20
CA TYR A 27 41.76 -36.28 -37.24
C TYR A 27 41.38 -36.86 -38.60
N LYS A 28 40.39 -36.28 -39.29
CA LYS A 28 39.89 -36.80 -40.58
C LYS A 28 40.60 -36.24 -41.80
N PHE A 29 41.05 -34.99 -41.75
CA PHE A 29 41.55 -34.24 -42.90
C PHE A 29 42.93 -33.61 -42.66
N GLY A 30 43.48 -33.72 -41.45
CA GLY A 30 44.73 -33.09 -41.09
C GLY A 30 45.93 -33.69 -41.84
N THR A 31 46.70 -32.81 -42.48
CA THR A 31 48.05 -33.11 -42.93
C THR A 31 49.01 -32.19 -42.17
N LEU A 32 50.29 -32.58 -42.04
CA LEU A 32 51.30 -31.78 -41.33
C LEU A 32 51.71 -30.48 -42.08
N VAL A 33 51.10 -30.20 -43.24
CA VAL A 33 51.43 -29.06 -44.09
C VAL A 33 50.20 -28.15 -44.21
N LEU A 34 50.39 -26.85 -43.94
CA LEU A 34 49.33 -25.86 -44.11
C LEU A 34 49.09 -25.59 -45.60
N SER A 35 47.82 -25.55 -46.00
CA SER A 35 47.46 -25.21 -47.38
C SER A 35 47.74 -23.72 -47.66
N SER A 36 48.40 -23.44 -48.80
CA SER A 36 48.56 -22.10 -49.35
C SER A 36 47.33 -21.62 -50.14
N ASP A 37 46.37 -22.51 -50.39
CA ASP A 37 45.14 -22.20 -51.10
C ASP A 37 44.09 -21.59 -50.15
N LYS A 38 43.59 -20.42 -50.51
CA LYS A 38 42.58 -19.68 -49.76
C LYS A 38 41.22 -20.39 -49.77
N GLU A 39 40.91 -21.16 -50.81
CA GLU A 39 39.63 -21.88 -50.91
C GLU A 39 39.48 -22.93 -49.80
N VAL A 40 40.57 -23.63 -49.48
CA VAL A 40 40.62 -24.63 -48.39
C VAL A 40 40.33 -23.99 -47.03
N TRP A 41 40.82 -22.77 -46.79
CA TRP A 41 40.51 -22.01 -45.57
C TRP A 41 39.05 -21.57 -45.50
N GLY A 42 38.43 -21.24 -46.64
CA GLY A 42 37.00 -20.97 -46.74
C GLY A 42 36.15 -22.19 -46.33
N GLN A 43 36.46 -23.35 -46.91
CA GLN A 43 35.76 -24.61 -46.61
C GLN A 43 35.94 -25.06 -45.15
N PHE A 44 37.12 -24.83 -44.56
CA PHE A 44 37.34 -25.05 -43.13
C PHE A 44 36.47 -24.13 -42.26
N GLY A 45 36.41 -22.84 -42.61
CA GLY A 45 35.53 -21.87 -41.96
C GLY A 45 34.06 -22.27 -42.03
N ASP A 46 33.60 -22.78 -43.18
CA ASP A 46 32.23 -23.26 -43.37
C ASP A 46 31.92 -24.51 -42.53
N TYR A 47 32.86 -25.45 -42.42
CA TYR A 47 32.70 -26.63 -41.57
C TYR A 47 32.62 -26.26 -40.09
N ILE A 48 33.56 -25.44 -39.60
CA ILE A 48 33.59 -24.98 -38.22
C ILE A 48 32.36 -24.13 -37.91
N GLY A 49 32.02 -23.17 -38.76
CA GLY A 49 30.87 -22.29 -38.61
C GLY A 49 29.54 -23.05 -38.69
N GLY A 50 29.40 -23.97 -39.65
CA GLY A 50 28.22 -24.84 -39.80
C GLY A 50 28.01 -25.78 -38.62
N THR A 51 29.08 -26.20 -37.95
CA THR A 51 28.99 -27.06 -36.76
C THR A 51 28.76 -26.23 -35.50
N LEU A 52 29.45 -25.10 -35.32
CA LEU A 52 29.37 -24.27 -34.12
C LEU A 52 28.09 -23.45 -34.03
N ASN A 53 27.60 -22.89 -35.13
CA ASN A 53 26.44 -22.00 -35.13
C ASN A 53 25.20 -22.64 -34.49
N PRO A 54 24.81 -23.90 -34.82
CA PRO A 54 23.70 -24.57 -34.14
C PRO A 54 23.88 -24.65 -32.62
N PHE A 55 25.08 -25.01 -32.13
CA PHE A 55 25.35 -25.06 -30.69
C PHE A 55 25.28 -23.69 -30.03
N LEU A 56 25.81 -22.65 -30.69
CA LEU A 56 25.73 -21.27 -30.22
C LEU A 56 24.29 -20.77 -30.18
N THR A 57 23.48 -21.09 -31.19
CA THR A 57 22.05 -20.75 -31.22
C THR A 57 21.30 -21.45 -30.07
N PHE A 58 21.53 -22.74 -29.84
CA PHE A 58 20.94 -23.46 -28.71
C PHE A 58 21.35 -22.86 -27.36
N ALA A 59 22.64 -22.57 -27.18
CA ALA A 59 23.15 -21.93 -25.97
C ALA A 59 22.50 -20.55 -25.75
N ASN A 60 22.34 -19.76 -26.82
CA ASN A 60 21.71 -18.45 -26.75
C ASN A 60 20.24 -18.54 -26.31
N ILE A 61 19.47 -19.50 -26.85
CA ILE A 61 18.07 -19.72 -26.43
C ILE A 61 18.00 -20.06 -24.94
N ILE A 62 18.87 -20.94 -24.44
CA ILE A 62 18.91 -21.33 -23.02
C ILE A 62 19.25 -20.12 -22.14
N ILE A 63 20.27 -19.35 -22.52
CA ILE A 63 20.71 -18.16 -21.77
C ILE A 63 19.59 -17.13 -21.72
N ILE A 64 18.99 -16.80 -22.87
CA ILE A 64 17.89 -15.85 -22.95
C ILE A 64 16.71 -16.35 -22.12
N GLY A 65 16.29 -17.60 -22.26
CA GLY A 65 15.19 -18.17 -21.48
C GLY A 65 15.43 -18.09 -19.97
N TYR A 66 16.65 -18.41 -19.52
CA TYR A 66 17.03 -18.27 -18.11
C TYR A 66 17.02 -16.81 -17.63
N LEU A 67 17.58 -15.89 -18.43
CA LEU A 67 17.60 -14.47 -18.11
C LEU A 67 16.18 -13.90 -18.04
N THR A 68 15.34 -14.22 -19.01
CA THR A 68 13.92 -13.84 -19.04
C THR A 68 13.20 -14.37 -17.81
N TYR A 69 13.40 -15.65 -17.44
CA TYR A 69 12.81 -16.23 -16.24
C TYR A 69 13.22 -15.49 -14.96
N GLU A 70 14.52 -15.20 -14.79
CA GLU A 70 15.02 -14.46 -13.63
C GLU A 70 14.50 -13.01 -13.58
N ILE A 71 14.38 -12.35 -14.72
CA ILE A 71 13.79 -11.00 -14.84
C ILE A 71 12.31 -11.05 -14.47
N SER A 72 11.53 -11.91 -15.11
CA SER A 72 10.09 -12.04 -14.84
C SER A 72 9.80 -12.37 -13.38
N LYS A 73 10.60 -13.23 -12.75
CA LYS A 73 10.48 -13.55 -11.32
C LYS A 73 10.75 -12.32 -10.43
N ARG A 74 11.74 -11.51 -10.77
CA ARG A 74 12.05 -10.25 -10.03
C ARG A 74 10.95 -9.21 -10.22
N GLU A 75 10.43 -9.09 -11.44
CA GLU A 75 9.34 -8.18 -11.78
C GLU A 75 8.08 -8.53 -11.00
N GLN A 76 7.70 -9.81 -10.93
CA GLN A 76 6.55 -10.26 -10.13
C GLN A 76 6.65 -9.84 -8.66
N GLY A 77 7.80 -10.08 -8.01
CA GLY A 77 8.00 -9.68 -6.61
C GLY A 77 8.05 -8.15 -6.42
N SER A 78 8.50 -7.40 -7.43
CA SER A 78 8.44 -5.93 -7.41
C SER A 78 7.01 -5.42 -7.58
N GLN A 79 6.25 -6.03 -8.50
CA GLN A 79 4.87 -5.68 -8.78
C GLN A 79 3.96 -5.99 -7.59
N GLU A 80 4.13 -7.14 -6.94
CA GLU A 80 3.37 -7.51 -5.74
C GLU A 80 3.63 -6.52 -4.59
N ARG A 81 4.90 -6.13 -4.37
CA ARG A 81 5.25 -5.11 -3.38
C ARG A 81 4.63 -3.75 -3.70
N SER A 82 4.69 -3.32 -4.96
CA SER A 82 4.05 -2.07 -5.42
C SER A 82 2.54 -2.11 -5.22
N LEU A 83 1.89 -3.23 -5.56
CA LEU A 83 0.45 -3.41 -5.38
C LEU A 83 0.06 -3.40 -3.89
N ASN A 84 0.81 -4.08 -3.04
CA ASN A 84 0.56 -4.08 -1.60
C ASN A 84 0.76 -2.69 -1.00
N PHE A 85 1.78 -1.96 -1.44
CA PHE A 85 1.97 -0.56 -1.06
C PHE A 85 0.82 0.33 -1.51
N GLN A 86 0.35 0.19 -2.75
CA GLN A 86 -0.82 0.92 -3.26
C GLN A 86 -2.09 0.60 -2.45
N LYS A 87 -2.33 -0.67 -2.12
CA LYS A 87 -3.46 -1.06 -1.25
C LYS A 87 -3.37 -0.40 0.13
N LYS A 88 -2.18 -0.41 0.76
CA LYS A 88 -1.94 0.28 2.04
C LYS A 88 -2.22 1.79 1.92
N LEU A 89 -1.76 2.44 0.85
CA LEU A 89 -2.01 3.87 0.61
C LEU A 89 -3.50 4.17 0.45
N VAL A 90 -4.23 3.39 -0.36
CA VAL A 90 -5.68 3.57 -0.56
C VAL A 90 -6.43 3.37 0.76
N LEU A 91 -6.09 2.35 1.54
CA LEU A 91 -6.69 2.14 2.86
C LEU A 91 -6.40 3.31 3.81
N SER A 92 -5.18 3.82 3.84
CA SER A 92 -4.81 5.00 4.62
C SER A 92 -5.59 6.24 4.20
N GLN A 93 -5.84 6.44 2.90
CA GLN A 93 -6.64 7.53 2.37
C GLN A 93 -8.11 7.41 2.80
N LEU A 94 -8.72 6.23 2.59
CA LEU A 94 -10.10 5.97 3.01
C LEU A 94 -10.29 6.20 4.51
N ARG A 95 -9.33 5.76 5.33
CA ARG A 95 -9.32 6.03 6.77
C ARG A 95 -9.19 7.52 7.06
N ASN A 96 -8.28 8.23 6.42
CA ASN A 96 -8.12 9.66 6.63
C ASN A 96 -9.40 10.45 6.26
N ASP A 97 -10.04 10.09 5.15
CA ASP A 97 -11.31 10.69 4.72
C ASP A 97 -12.43 10.42 5.72
N ALA A 98 -12.53 9.17 6.19
CA ALA A 98 -13.51 8.76 7.20
C ALA A 98 -13.25 9.48 8.54
N TYR A 99 -11.99 9.61 8.96
CA TYR A 99 -11.58 10.40 10.13
C TYR A 99 -12.00 11.87 10.00
N HIS A 100 -11.73 12.52 8.87
CA HIS A 100 -12.14 13.90 8.65
C HIS A 100 -13.66 14.06 8.66
N ASN A 101 -14.40 13.09 8.10
CA ASN A 101 -15.84 13.08 8.19
C ASN A 101 -16.33 12.94 9.64
N TYR A 102 -15.70 12.07 10.43
CA TYR A 102 -15.99 11.88 11.84
C TYR A 102 -15.86 13.18 12.63
N ILE A 103 -14.72 13.85 12.49
CA ILE A 103 -14.45 15.13 13.17
C ILE A 103 -15.41 16.22 12.69
N ARG A 104 -15.76 16.26 11.40
CA ARG A 104 -16.72 17.24 10.85
C ARG A 104 -18.11 17.11 11.48
N ILE A 105 -18.55 15.89 11.79
CA ILE A 105 -19.83 15.66 12.48
C ILE A 105 -19.78 16.30 13.88
N ILE A 106 -18.68 16.13 14.60
CA ILE A 106 -18.46 16.73 15.92
C ILE A 106 -18.40 18.28 15.82
N ASP A 107 -17.62 18.80 14.88
CA ASP A 107 -17.42 20.23 14.67
C ASP A 107 -18.73 20.94 14.31
N ASN A 108 -19.63 20.27 13.58
CA ASN A 108 -20.94 20.82 13.28
C ASN A 108 -21.71 21.15 14.56
N VAL A 109 -21.73 20.27 15.56
CA VAL A 109 -22.41 20.54 16.84
C VAL A 109 -21.77 21.72 17.56
N MET A 110 -20.44 21.73 17.67
CA MET A 110 -19.71 22.78 18.39
C MET A 110 -19.88 24.16 17.75
N ASN A 111 -19.85 24.24 16.41
CA ASN A 111 -19.99 25.51 15.69
C ASN A 111 -21.41 26.09 15.78
N ASN A 112 -22.40 25.30 16.20
CA ASN A 112 -23.77 25.76 16.43
C ASN A 112 -24.02 26.14 17.89
N TYR A 113 -22.99 26.15 18.74
CA TYR A 113 -23.05 26.66 20.09
C TYR A 113 -22.43 28.06 20.17
N ASP A 114 -23.19 29.04 20.66
CA ASP A 114 -22.70 30.37 21.00
C ASP A 114 -22.82 30.58 22.52
N GLU A 115 -21.67 30.76 23.20
CA GLU A 115 -21.60 31.05 24.63
C GLU A 115 -22.41 32.30 25.03
N LYS A 116 -22.66 33.22 24.09
CA LYS A 116 -23.38 34.48 24.33
C LYS A 116 -24.90 34.39 24.22
N GLY A 117 -25.46 33.20 23.98
CA GLY A 117 -26.91 32.96 24.14
C GLY A 117 -27.80 33.77 23.21
N THR A 118 -27.37 34.02 21.97
CA THR A 118 -28.26 34.53 20.90
C THR A 118 -28.78 33.36 20.04
N ALA A 119 -29.63 33.62 19.04
CA ALA A 119 -30.48 32.67 18.30
C ALA A 119 -29.88 31.32 17.80
N LEU A 120 -28.57 31.08 17.95
CA LEU A 120 -27.86 29.81 17.73
C LEU A 120 -28.23 28.70 18.74
N GLN A 121 -28.71 29.03 19.94
CA GLN A 121 -29.15 28.03 20.93
C GLN A 121 -30.33 27.16 20.43
N ASN A 122 -31.09 27.66 19.46
CA ASN A 122 -32.29 26.99 18.93
C ASN A 122 -32.00 25.75 18.08
N SER A 123 -30.74 25.42 17.77
CA SER A 123 -30.42 24.27 16.90
C SER A 123 -29.35 23.32 17.41
N VAL A 124 -28.57 23.68 18.43
CA VAL A 124 -27.45 22.84 18.89
C VAL A 124 -27.92 21.46 19.36
N GLY A 125 -29.09 21.38 20.01
CA GLY A 125 -29.70 20.11 20.40
C GLY A 125 -30.08 19.22 19.22
N GLU A 126 -30.76 19.79 18.21
CA GLU A 126 -31.11 19.07 16.98
C GLU A 126 -29.85 18.59 16.23
N LYS A 127 -28.82 19.46 16.13
CA LYS A 127 -27.53 19.07 15.53
C LYS A 127 -26.86 17.95 16.32
N ALA A 128 -26.91 17.99 17.65
CA ALA A 128 -26.37 16.93 18.49
C ALA A 128 -27.11 15.60 18.28
N GLN A 129 -28.44 15.62 18.20
CA GLN A 129 -29.23 14.43 17.90
C GLN A 129 -28.86 13.83 16.53
N VAL A 130 -28.83 14.66 15.48
CA VAL A 130 -28.44 14.21 14.13
C VAL A 130 -26.99 13.70 14.12
N ALA A 131 -26.09 14.32 14.90
CA ALA A 131 -24.73 13.85 15.05
C ALA A 131 -24.65 12.48 15.73
N ALA A 132 -25.40 12.25 16.80
CA ALA A 132 -25.47 10.96 17.49
C ALA A 132 -25.89 9.82 16.55
N GLU A 133 -26.94 10.04 15.75
CA GLU A 133 -27.41 9.08 14.76
C GLU A 133 -26.35 8.81 13.68
N LYS A 134 -25.75 9.87 13.13
CA LYS A 134 -24.71 9.75 12.10
C LYS A 134 -23.47 9.02 12.61
N ILE A 135 -23.05 9.29 13.84
CA ILE A 135 -21.91 8.62 14.46
C ILE A 135 -22.22 7.16 14.74
N LYS A 136 -23.42 6.82 15.19
CA LYS A 136 -23.83 5.43 15.38
C LYS A 136 -23.74 4.64 14.05
N ILE A 137 -24.35 5.18 12.99
CA ILE A 137 -24.30 4.59 11.65
C ILE A 137 -22.86 4.48 11.14
N PHE A 138 -22.05 5.52 11.38
CA PHE A 138 -20.64 5.50 11.03
C PHE A 138 -19.89 4.37 11.75
N ASN A 139 -20.05 4.26 13.07
CA ASN A 139 -19.37 3.24 13.87
C ASN A 139 -19.70 1.82 13.39
N ASP A 140 -20.96 1.58 13.02
CA ASP A 140 -21.39 0.29 12.49
C ASP A 140 -20.76 0.01 11.12
N ASN A 141 -20.90 0.94 10.18
CA ASN A 141 -20.45 0.78 8.80
C ASN A 141 -18.92 0.74 8.66
N TYR A 142 -18.20 1.53 9.44
CA TYR A 142 -16.74 1.69 9.33
C TYR A 142 -15.97 0.82 10.32
N SER A 143 -16.62 -0.09 11.06
CA SER A 143 -15.95 -0.97 12.03
C SER A 143 -14.87 -1.88 11.44
N HIS A 144 -14.95 -2.19 10.14
CA HIS A 144 -13.93 -2.94 9.41
C HIS A 144 -12.70 -2.07 9.07
N LEU A 145 -12.89 -0.77 8.84
CA LEU A 145 -11.80 0.19 8.62
C LEU A 145 -11.18 0.64 9.94
N PHE A 146 -11.97 0.71 11.01
CA PHE A 146 -11.55 1.10 12.35
C PHE A 146 -12.14 0.15 13.40
N PRO A 147 -11.47 -0.97 13.70
CA PRO A 147 -11.89 -1.90 14.75
C PRO A 147 -11.97 -1.25 16.14
N ILE A 148 -11.22 -0.16 16.35
CA ILE A 148 -11.26 0.64 17.58
C ILE A 148 -12.63 1.25 17.86
N LEU A 149 -13.48 1.46 16.83
CA LEU A 149 -14.83 2.01 17.01
C LEU A 149 -15.75 1.11 17.85
N LYS A 150 -15.48 -0.20 17.89
CA LYS A 150 -16.27 -1.17 18.68
C LYS A 150 -15.64 -1.50 20.04
N SER A 151 -14.33 -1.38 20.15
CA SER A 151 -13.59 -1.82 21.35
C SER A 151 -13.34 -0.67 22.33
N ASP A 152 -13.27 0.56 21.85
CA ASP A 152 -12.99 1.73 22.68
C ASP A 152 -14.30 2.38 23.15
N ASN A 153 -14.46 2.53 24.46
CA ASN A 153 -15.66 3.12 25.06
C ASN A 153 -15.83 4.61 24.72
N LEU A 154 -14.75 5.28 24.32
CA LEU A 154 -14.74 6.70 23.96
C LEU A 154 -15.77 7.06 22.89
N PHE A 155 -15.98 6.18 21.91
CA PHE A 155 -16.95 6.41 20.83
C PHE A 155 -18.39 6.24 21.29
N SER A 156 -18.64 5.39 22.28
CA SER A 156 -19.96 5.27 22.93
C SER A 156 -20.23 6.46 23.85
N ASP A 157 -19.20 6.99 24.51
CA ASP A 157 -19.33 8.15 25.39
C ASP A 157 -19.56 9.45 24.59
N LEU A 158 -19.02 9.55 23.36
CA LEU A 158 -19.36 10.64 22.45
C LEU A 158 -20.87 10.70 22.15
N ILE A 159 -21.49 9.55 21.86
CA ILE A 159 -22.93 9.46 21.58
C ILE A 159 -23.73 9.95 22.78
N LYS A 160 -23.37 9.50 23.99
CA LYS A 160 -24.02 9.97 25.23
C LYS A 160 -23.88 11.47 25.42
N VAL A 161 -22.71 12.06 25.11
CA VAL A 161 -22.53 13.51 25.21
C VAL A 161 -23.43 14.26 24.23
N PHE A 162 -23.64 13.75 23.02
CA PHE A 162 -24.61 14.35 22.10
C PHE A 162 -26.05 14.26 22.63
N GLU A 163 -26.43 13.12 23.22
CA GLU A 163 -27.74 12.95 23.85
C GLU A 163 -27.93 13.93 25.02
N ASP A 164 -26.89 14.09 25.86
CA ASP A 164 -26.86 15.05 26.97
C ASP A 164 -27.03 16.50 26.46
N ILE A 165 -26.34 16.87 25.37
CA ILE A 165 -26.47 18.19 24.74
C ILE A 165 -27.92 18.42 24.26
N ASN A 166 -28.52 17.44 23.58
CA ASN A 166 -29.89 17.57 23.10
C ASN A 166 -30.89 17.74 24.24
N LYS A 167 -30.76 16.92 25.28
CA LYS A 167 -31.59 17.00 26.48
C LYS A 167 -31.44 18.36 27.17
N ASN A 168 -30.21 18.78 27.46
CA ASN A 168 -29.94 20.02 28.17
C ASN A 168 -30.38 21.24 27.35
N ASN A 169 -30.24 21.19 26.02
CA ASN A 169 -30.75 22.26 25.16
C ASN A 169 -32.28 22.36 25.20
N SER A 170 -32.96 21.21 25.24
CA SER A 170 -34.42 21.18 25.38
C SER A 170 -34.89 21.76 26.72
N GLU A 171 -34.17 21.47 27.82
CA GLU A 171 -34.43 22.07 29.14
C GLU A 171 -34.27 23.60 29.09
N VAL A 172 -33.19 24.11 28.49
CA VAL A 172 -32.95 25.56 28.33
C VAL A 172 -34.08 26.25 27.57
N LEU A 173 -34.54 25.66 26.45
CA LEU A 173 -35.61 26.22 25.63
C LEU A 173 -36.96 26.25 26.36
N GLN A 174 -37.18 25.37 27.34
CA GLN A 174 -38.41 25.31 28.13
C GLN A 174 -38.37 26.27 29.32
N THR A 175 -37.29 26.25 30.10
CA THR A 175 -37.24 26.94 31.40
C THR A 175 -36.67 28.34 31.32
N HIS A 176 -35.88 28.65 30.28
CA HIS A 176 -35.07 29.86 30.16
C HIS A 176 -34.22 30.13 31.43
N SER A 177 -33.87 29.08 32.18
CA SER A 177 -33.18 29.20 33.46
C SER A 177 -31.66 29.29 33.25
N LYS A 178 -31.00 30.13 34.05
CA LYS A 178 -29.53 30.26 34.03
C LYS A 178 -28.83 28.92 34.36
N GLN A 179 -29.41 28.15 35.28
CA GLN A 179 -28.86 26.86 35.71
C GLN A 179 -28.86 25.83 34.56
N ASP A 180 -29.91 25.80 33.74
CA ASP A 180 -29.96 24.88 32.59
C ASP A 180 -28.99 25.31 31.49
N GLY A 181 -28.78 26.62 31.33
CA GLY A 181 -27.75 27.17 30.44
C GLY A 181 -26.33 26.71 30.83
N GLU A 182 -26.04 26.66 32.14
CA GLU A 182 -24.76 26.16 32.67
C GLU A 182 -24.59 24.65 32.41
N LYS A 183 -25.65 23.83 32.57
CA LYS A 183 -25.60 22.39 32.23
C LYS A 183 -25.28 22.14 30.75
N LEU A 184 -25.90 22.92 29.86
CA LEU A 184 -25.62 22.84 28.43
C LEU A 184 -24.17 23.20 28.13
N ALA A 185 -23.65 24.28 28.71
CA ALA A 185 -22.25 24.69 28.58
C ALA A 185 -21.27 23.59 29.02
N ILE A 186 -21.55 22.94 30.16
CA ILE A 186 -20.75 21.80 30.66
C ILE A 186 -20.74 20.64 29.65
N SER A 187 -21.89 20.36 29.01
CA SER A 187 -22.00 19.29 28.02
C SER A 187 -21.19 19.58 26.77
N ILE A 188 -21.18 20.84 26.32
CA ILE A 188 -20.34 21.30 25.20
C ILE A 188 -18.85 21.25 25.57
N HIS A 189 -18.48 21.61 26.80
CA HIS A 189 -17.09 21.48 27.26
C HIS A 189 -16.62 20.01 27.24
N LYS A 190 -17.47 19.09 27.71
CA LYS A 190 -17.20 17.65 27.66
C LYS A 190 -17.06 17.15 26.22
N LEU A 191 -17.82 17.71 25.27
CA LEU A 191 -17.67 17.39 23.84
C LEU A 191 -16.29 17.79 23.31
N LEU A 192 -15.76 18.95 23.69
CA LEU A 192 -14.41 19.40 23.31
C LEU A 192 -13.34 18.41 23.80
N GLU A 193 -13.44 17.97 25.06
CA GLU A 193 -12.48 17.00 25.62
C GLU A 193 -12.53 15.65 24.88
N ILE A 194 -13.72 15.11 24.65
CA ILE A 194 -13.89 13.84 23.93
C ILE A 194 -13.38 13.96 22.50
N ARG A 195 -13.63 15.08 21.83
CA ARG A 195 -13.13 15.33 20.47
C ARG A 195 -11.61 15.23 20.39
N ILE A 196 -10.89 15.82 21.34
CA ILE A 196 -9.41 15.78 21.38
C ILE A 196 -8.95 14.32 21.51
N LYS A 197 -9.52 13.57 22.46
CA LYS A 197 -9.19 12.16 22.66
C LYS A 197 -9.49 11.31 21.43
N ILE A 198 -10.61 11.55 20.76
CA ILE A 198 -11.00 10.82 19.54
C ILE A 198 -10.02 11.10 18.42
N LYS A 199 -9.63 12.37 18.26
CA LYS A 199 -8.63 12.76 17.28
C LYS A 199 -7.31 12.01 17.51
N GLU A 200 -6.80 12.04 18.73
CA GLU A 200 -5.57 11.33 19.09
C GLU A 200 -5.69 9.82 18.82
N ARG A 201 -6.82 9.21 19.21
CA ARG A 201 -7.03 7.77 19.07
C ARG A 201 -7.07 7.32 17.62
N LEU A 202 -7.83 8.04 16.78
CA LEU A 202 -7.92 7.75 15.34
C LEU A 202 -6.60 8.03 14.63
N GLN A 203 -5.88 9.10 14.98
CA GLN A 203 -4.58 9.42 14.39
C GLN A 203 -3.52 8.37 14.73
N ASN A 204 -3.41 7.97 15.99
CA ASN A 204 -2.46 6.92 16.41
C ASN A 204 -2.76 5.60 15.68
N PHE A 205 -4.03 5.22 15.57
CA PHE A 205 -4.43 4.03 14.83
C PHE A 205 -4.02 4.08 13.35
N ILE A 206 -4.14 5.24 12.70
CA ILE A 206 -3.70 5.42 11.30
C ILE A 206 -2.15 5.34 11.21
N MET A 207 -1.43 5.93 12.17
CA MET A 207 0.03 5.96 12.16
C MET A 207 0.69 4.60 12.45
N ASP A 208 0.12 3.81 13.36
CA ASP A 208 0.66 2.51 13.74
C ASP A 208 0.70 1.52 12.56
N GLU A 209 -0.26 1.61 11.63
CA GLU A 209 -0.31 0.73 10.46
C GLU A 209 0.68 1.14 9.35
N ILE A 210 0.95 2.44 9.20
CA ILE A 210 1.97 2.94 8.25
C ILE A 210 3.37 2.44 8.65
N ASN A 211 3.60 2.30 9.96
CA ASN A 211 4.86 1.83 10.52
C ASN A 211 4.97 0.30 10.59
N SER A 212 3.90 -0.45 10.29
CA SER A 212 3.84 -1.92 10.27
C SER A 212 3.94 -2.51 8.86
#